data_AF-A0A0J5QGW8-F1
#
_entry.id   AF-A0A0J5QGW8-F1
#
_cell.length_a   1.000
_cell.length_b   1.000
_cell.length_c   1.000
_cell.angle_alpha   90.00
_cell.angle_beta   90.00
_cell.angle_gamma   90.00
#
_symmetry.space_group_name_H-M   'P 1'
#
loop_
_entity.id
_entity.type
_entity.pdbx_description
1 polymer ?
#
loop_
_entity_poly.entity_id
_entity_poly.type
_entity_poly.pdbx_seq_one_letter_code
_entity_poly.pdbx_strand_id
1 'polypeptide(L)'
;MICEANGIEHRLTKPNHPWTNGQVERMNRTIKEATVKRYHYDNHDQLRTHLADFIDTYNFARRLKTLNGLTPYEYICKIWTSDQIVSS
;
A
#
# COMPACT_ATOMS: atom_id res chain seq x y z
N MET A 1 -3.14 -20.88 -7.75
CA MET A 1 -2.26 -21.07 -8.91
C MET A 1 -1.60 -19.79 -9.43
N ILE A 2 -2.14 -18.57 -9.22
CA ILE A 2 -1.50 -17.33 -9.73
C ILE A 2 -0.16 -17.03 -9.04
N CYS A 3 -0.07 -17.09 -7.71
CA CYS A 3 1.18 -16.78 -7.00
C CYS A 3 2.31 -17.74 -7.42
N GLU A 4 2.02 -19.04 -7.45
CA GLU A 4 2.95 -20.08 -7.89
C GLU A 4 3.41 -19.87 -9.34
N ALA A 5 2.50 -19.55 -10.26
CA ALA A 5 2.84 -19.23 -11.64
C ALA A 5 3.77 -18.01 -11.79
N ASN A 6 3.82 -17.13 -10.79
CA ASN A 6 4.71 -15.97 -10.76
C ASN A 6 5.93 -16.16 -9.84
N GLY A 7 6.16 -17.36 -9.30
CA GLY A 7 7.24 -17.63 -8.35
C GLY A 7 7.08 -16.90 -7.00
N ILE A 8 5.86 -16.47 -6.66
CA ILE A 8 5.55 -15.76 -5.42
C ILE A 8 5.12 -16.78 -4.35
N GLU A 9 5.92 -16.88 -3.28
CA GLU A 9 5.56 -17.69 -2.12
C GLU A 9 4.31 -17.11 -1.43
N HIS A 10 3.25 -17.92 -1.35
CA HIS A 10 2.01 -17.52 -0.68
C HIS A 10 2.05 -17.88 0.81
N ARG A 11 2.13 -16.87 1.67
CA ARG A 11 2.11 -17.03 3.13
C ARG A 11 0.81 -16.52 3.71
N LEU A 12 0.15 -17.36 4.52
CA LEU A 12 -1.04 -16.97 5.29
C LEU A 12 -0.64 -16.52 6.70
N THR A 13 -1.44 -15.60 7.26
CA THR A 13 -1.29 -15.17 8.65
C THR A 13 -1.57 -16.34 9.60
N LYS A 14 -0.67 -16.58 10.56
CA LYS A 14 -0.91 -17.59 11.60
C LYS A 14 -2.04 -17.15 12.54
N PRO A 15 -2.93 -18.05 12.98
CA PRO A 15 -3.94 -17.74 14.00
C PRO A 15 -3.31 -17.14 15.27
N ASN A 16 -3.97 -16.16 15.88
CA ASN A 16 -3.49 -15.45 17.09
C ASN A 16 -2.23 -14.57 16.90
N HIS A 17 -1.87 -14.21 15.66
CA HIS A 17 -0.74 -13.33 15.36
C HIS A 17 -1.14 -12.05 14.59
N PRO A 18 -2.01 -11.19 15.15
CA PRO A 18 -2.60 -10.05 14.44
C PRO A 18 -1.57 -9.03 13.96
N TRP A 19 -0.42 -8.90 14.64
CA TRP A 19 0.62 -7.95 14.26
C TRP A 19 1.21 -8.22 12.87
N THR A 20 1.15 -9.46 12.40
CA THR A 20 1.62 -9.83 11.05
C THR A 20 0.76 -9.22 9.94
N ASN A 21 -0.50 -8.90 10.24
CA ASN A 21 -1.43 -8.24 9.33
C ASN A 21 -1.53 -6.72 9.59
N GLY A 22 -0.81 -6.20 10.58
CA GLY A 22 -1.00 -4.84 11.07
C GLY A 22 -0.72 -3.74 10.03
N GLN A 23 0.22 -3.99 9.10
CA GLN A 23 0.54 -3.01 8.05
C GLN A 23 -0.61 -2.83 7.06
N VAL A 24 -1.19 -3.93 6.57
CA VAL A 24 -2.34 -3.85 5.65
C VAL A 24 -3.59 -3.32 6.37
N GLU A 25 -3.80 -3.67 7.63
CA GLU A 25 -4.89 -3.12 8.44
C GLU A 25 -4.73 -1.61 8.66
N ARG A 26 -3.51 -1.14 8.90
CA ARG A 26 -3.21 0.29 9.02
C ARG A 26 -3.49 1.03 7.72
N MET A 27 -3.04 0.49 6.58
CA MET A 27 -3.33 1.07 5.27
C MET A 27 -4.84 1.10 4.99
N ASN A 28 -5.55 -0.01 5.23
CA ASN A 28 -7.00 -0.10 5.04
C ASN A 28 -7.76 0.94 5.88
N ARG A 29 -7.31 1.19 7.11
CA ARG A 29 -7.88 2.25 7.95
C ARG A 29 -7.64 3.64 7.35
N THR A 30 -6.42 3.93 6.88
CA THR A 30 -6.10 5.21 6.22
C THR A 30 -6.97 5.44 4.97
N ILE A 31 -7.14 4.42 4.14
CA ILE A 31 -8.03 4.48 2.97
C ILE A 31 -9.47 4.78 3.40
N LYS A 32 -10.00 4.05 4.40
CA LYS A 32 -11.37 4.25 4.89
C LYS A 32 -11.59 5.66 5.44
N GLU A 33 -10.62 6.18 6.19
CA GLU A 33 -10.67 7.54 6.75
C GLU A 33 -10.64 8.63 5.67
N ALA A 34 -9.90 8.40 4.58
CA ALA A 34 -9.84 9.33 3.46
C ALA A 34 -11.05 9.24 2.50
N THR A 35 -11.73 8.09 2.46
CA THR A 35 -12.80 7.81 1.48
C THR A 35 -14.16 7.64 2.16
N VAL A 36 -14.59 6.40 2.38
CA VAL A 36 -15.96 6.02 2.79
C VAL A 36 -16.43 6.59 4.13
N LYS A 37 -15.52 7.03 5.01
CA LYS A 37 -15.89 7.73 6.25
C LYS A 37 -16.17 9.22 6.06
N ARG A 38 -15.73 9.81 4.95
CA ARG A 38 -15.81 11.26 4.69
C ARG A 38 -16.77 11.62 3.56
N TYR A 39 -17.02 10.70 2.64
CA TYR A 39 -17.83 10.91 1.45
C TYR A 39 -18.91 9.84 1.32
N HIS A 40 -20.10 10.27 0.87
CA HIS A 40 -21.13 9.38 0.37
C HIS A 40 -20.92 9.14 -1.12
N TYR A 41 -21.16 7.91 -1.59
CA TYR A 41 -21.10 7.56 -3.00
C TYR A 41 -22.44 6.98 -3.42
N ASP A 42 -22.93 7.41 -4.58
CA ASP A 42 -24.20 6.91 -5.11
C ASP A 42 -24.03 5.56 -5.80
N ASN A 43 -22.82 5.25 -6.27
CA ASN A 43 -22.48 3.99 -6.89
C ASN A 43 -21.00 3.62 -6.67
N HIS A 44 -20.66 2.36 -6.98
CA HIS A 44 -19.30 1.86 -6.80
C HIS A 44 -18.27 2.48 -7.75
N ASP A 45 -18.67 3.02 -8.89
CA ASP A 45 -17.72 3.59 -9.84
C ASP A 45 -17.16 4.93 -9.34
N GLN A 46 -17.99 5.74 -8.67
CA GLN A 46 -17.51 6.92 -7.95
C GLN A 46 -16.47 6.56 -6.88
N LEU A 47 -16.73 5.51 -6.09
CA LEU A 47 -15.77 5.02 -5.09
C LEU A 47 -14.46 4.52 -5.75
N ARG A 48 -14.56 3.80 -6.87
CA ARG A 48 -13.39 3.29 -7.60
C ARG A 48 -12.51 4.42 -8.11
N THR A 49 -13.09 5.44 -8.73
CA THR A 49 -12.36 6.61 -9.22
C THR A 49 -11.66 7.33 -8.06
N HIS A 50 -12.38 7.64 -6.98
CA HIS A 50 -11.78 8.34 -5.85
C HIS A 50 -10.72 7.48 -5.14
N LEU A 51 -10.87 6.16 -5.09
CA LEU A 51 -9.86 5.27 -4.54
C LEU A 51 -8.59 5.27 -5.40
N ALA A 52 -8.70 5.27 -6.73
CA ALA A 52 -7.57 5.39 -7.64
C ALA A 52 -6.83 6.72 -7.43
N ASP A 53 -7.56 7.84 -7.41
CA ASP A 53 -7.00 9.17 -7.16
C ASP A 53 -6.26 9.23 -5.81
N PHE A 54 -6.85 8.62 -4.77
CA PHE A 54 -6.23 8.54 -3.45
C PHE A 54 -4.93 7.74 -3.48
N ILE A 55 -4.93 6.56 -4.11
CA ILE A 55 -3.75 5.69 -4.20
C ILE A 55 -2.62 6.39 -4.98
N ASP A 56 -2.94 7.01 -6.11
CA ASP A 56 -1.95 7.73 -6.91
C ASP A 56 -1.36 8.92 -6.15
N THR A 57 -2.22 9.73 -5.54
CA THR A 57 -1.78 10.85 -4.69
C THR A 57 -0.92 10.36 -3.53
N TYR A 58 -1.31 9.27 -2.86
CA TYR A 58 -0.56 8.71 -1.75
C TYR A 58 0.82 8.21 -2.18
N ASN A 59 0.90 7.48 -3.29
CA ASN A 59 2.14 6.86 -3.75
C ASN A 59 3.11 7.86 -4.37
N PHE A 60 2.60 8.85 -5.10
CA PHE A 60 3.43 9.72 -5.96
C PHE A 60 3.53 11.17 -5.50
N ALA A 61 2.55 11.71 -4.76
CA ALA A 61 2.56 13.12 -4.34
C ALA A 61 2.76 13.31 -2.83
N ARG A 62 2.29 12.38 -2.00
CA ARG A 62 2.32 12.51 -0.54
C ARG A 62 3.70 12.19 0.03
N ARG A 63 4.42 13.21 0.48
CA ARG A 63 5.67 13.07 1.23
C ARG A 63 5.41 12.62 2.67
N LEU A 64 6.07 11.54 3.11
CA LEU A 64 5.87 10.97 4.45
C LEU A 64 7.08 11.26 5.35
N LYS A 65 6.84 11.82 6.54
CA LYS A 65 7.89 12.10 7.53
C LYS A 65 8.66 10.84 7.93
N THR A 66 7.96 9.72 8.06
CA THR A 66 8.55 8.41 8.38
C THR A 66 9.48 7.88 7.29
N LEU A 67 9.37 8.40 6.06
CA LEU A 67 10.24 8.07 4.94
C LEU A 67 11.24 9.20 4.66
N ASN A 68 11.60 9.98 5.67
CA ASN A 68 12.50 11.14 5.56
C ASN A 68 12.05 12.15 4.50
N GLY A 69 10.74 12.35 4.35
CA GLY A 69 10.17 13.29 3.39
C GLY A 69 10.08 12.76 1.95
N LEU A 70 10.38 11.48 1.72
CA LEU A 70 10.15 10.83 0.42
C LEU A 70 8.67 10.47 0.24
N THR A 71 8.24 10.41 -1.01
CA THR A 71 6.99 9.72 -1.36
C THR A 71 7.20 8.21 -1.24
N PRO A 72 6.13 7.41 -1.04
CA PRO A 72 6.24 5.96 -1.03
C PRO A 72 6.95 5.41 -2.28
N TYR A 73 6.63 5.95 -3.46
CA TYR A 73 7.29 5.53 -4.70
C TYR A 73 8.80 5.84 -4.70
N GLU A 74 9.18 7.08 -4.37
CA GLU A 74 10.60 7.48 -4.28
C GLU A 74 11.37 6.57 -3.29
N TYR A 75 10.74 6.23 -2.16
CA TYR A 75 11.33 5.35 -1.15
C TYR A 75 11.55 3.92 -1.67
N ILE A 76 10.57 3.35 -2.38
CA ILE A 76 10.70 2.02 -2.99
C ILE A 76 11.83 2.01 -4.04
N CYS A 77 11.88 3.02 -4.93
CA CYS A 77 12.97 3.13 -5.91
C CYS A 77 14.35 3.18 -5.23
N LYS A 78 14.46 3.94 -4.13
CA LYS A 78 15.69 4.06 -3.36
C LYS A 78 16.14 2.74 -2.74
N ILE A 79 15.22 2.00 -2.10
CA ILE A 79 15.55 0.70 -1.50
C ILE A 79 15.93 -0.29 -2.59
N TRP A 80 15.12 -0.38 -3.64
CA TRP A 80 15.37 -1.32 -4.73
C TRP A 80 16.74 -1.13 -5.35
N THR A 81 17.15 0.13 -5.58
CA THR A 81 18.48 0.44 -6.12
C THR A 81 19.60 0.06 -5.15
N SER A 82 19.39 0.28 -3.84
CA SER A 82 20.36 -0.10 -2.81
C SER A 82 20.54 -1.62 -2.69
N ASP A 83 19.45 -2.38 -2.76
CA ASP A 83 19.46 -3.85 -2.63
C ASP A 83 20.17 -4.51 -3.82
N GLN A 84 20.04 -3.95 -5.04
CA GLN A 84 20.77 -4.43 -6.22
C GLN A 84 22.29 -4.23 -6.10
N ILE A 85 22.73 -3.17 -5.44
CA ILE A 85 24.15 -2.88 -5.21
C ILE A 85 24.77 -3.87 -4.19
N VAL A 86 24.00 -4.32 -3.20
CA VAL A 86 24.50 -5.24 -2.15
C VAL A 86 24.46 -6.71 -2.60
N SER A 87 23.65 -7.03 -3.60
CA SER A 87 23.47 -8.39 -4.14
C SER A 87 24.36 -8.71 -5.34
N SER A 88 25.24 -7.77 -5.73
CA SER A 88 26.21 -7.87 -6.83
C SER A 88 27.63 -8.00 -6.29
#